data_AF-A0A1C6KXH7-F1
#
_entry.id   AF-A0A1C6KXH7-F1
#
_cell.length_a   1.000
_cell.length_b   1.000
_cell.length_c   1.000
_cell.angle_alpha   90.00
_cell.angle_beta   90.00
_cell.angle_gamma   90.00
#
_symmetry.space_group_name_H-M   'P 1'
#
loop_
_entity.id
_entity.type
_entity.pdbx_description
1 polymer ?
#
loop_
_entity_poly.entity_id
_entity_poly.type
_entity_poly.pdbx_seq_one_letter_code
_entity_poly.pdbx_strand_id
1 'polypeptide(L)' 'MNLLENYLVEVIKIEPFTDEDWSNEPWAKGKEFIWVTASFNCYGNISTYRRVYSTIEWQEIVDRGYYMG' A
#
# COMPACT_ATOMS: atom_id res chain seq x y z
N MET A 1 -16.75 -1.35 13.22
CA MET A 1 -16.42 -1.79 11.85
C MET A 1 -15.23 -2.72 11.99
N ASN A 2 -15.34 -3.97 11.54
CA ASN A 2 -14.24 -4.93 11.67
C ASN A 2 -13.26 -4.68 10.53
N LEU A 3 -11.98 -4.52 10.86
CA LEU A 3 -10.90 -4.54 9.86
C LEU A 3 -10.85 -5.94 9.25
N LEU A 4 -10.72 -6.01 7.93
CA LEU A 4 -10.59 -7.24 7.18
C LEU A 4 -9.13 -7.45 6.77
N GLU A 5 -8.68 -8.70 6.79
CA GLU A 5 -7.37 -9.10 6.31
C GLU A 5 -7.39 -9.14 4.77
N ASN A 6 -6.53 -8.34 4.17
CA ASN A 6 -6.35 -8.27 2.73
C ASN A 6 -4.98 -8.87 2.41
N TYR A 7 -4.96 -10.14 2.02
CA TYR A 7 -3.73 -10.88 1.73
C TYR A 7 -3.14 -10.44 0.40
N LEU A 8 -1.85 -10.12 0.38
CA LEU A 8 -1.13 -9.78 -0.84
C LEU A 8 -1.00 -11.02 -1.73
N VAL A 9 -1.55 -10.94 -2.94
CA VAL A 9 -1.50 -12.04 -3.92
C VAL A 9 -0.35 -11.81 -4.90
N GLU A 10 -0.32 -10.62 -5.51
CA GLU A 10 0.64 -10.29 -6.56
C GLU A 10 0.97 -8.79 -6.54
N VAL A 11 2.24 -8.47 -6.74
CA VAL A 11 2.72 -7.11 -6.96
C VAL A 11 2.92 -6.92 -8.45
N ILE A 12 2.11 -6.05 -9.05
CA ILE A 12 2.11 -5.83 -10.51
C ILE A 12 3.10 -4.73 -10.88
N LYS A 13 3.11 -3.63 -10.13
CA LYS A 13 3.95 -2.47 -10.42
C LYS A 13 4.24 -1.64 -9.18
N ILE A 14 5.48 -1.19 -9.04
CA ILE A 14 5.89 -0.18 -8.07
C ILE A 14 6.48 1.00 -8.84
N GLU A 15 6.03 2.21 -8.52
CA GLU A 15 6.47 3.45 -9.16
C GLU A 15 6.89 4.47 -8.09
N PRO A 16 7.90 5.31 -8.37
CA PRO A 16 8.27 6.38 -7.46
C PRO A 16 7.12 7.36 -7.30
N PHE A 17 6.92 7.85 -6.08
CA PHE A 17 5.92 8.86 -5.80
C PHE A 17 6.50 10.25 -6.05
N THR A 18 5.97 10.96 -7.06
CA THR A 18 6.48 12.28 -7.48
C THR A 18 5.50 13.42 -7.20
N ASP A 19 4.36 13.15 -6.56
CA ASP A 19 3.31 14.16 -6.37
C ASP A 19 3.65 15.07 -5.18
N GLU A 20 3.87 16.36 -5.44
CA GLU A 20 4.36 17.30 -4.43
C GLU A 20 3.26 17.90 -3.55
N ASP A 21 1.97 17.66 -3.85
CA ASP A 21 0.85 18.36 -3.20
C ASP A 21 0.74 18.07 -1.70
N TRP A 22 1.08 16.86 -1.26
CA TRP A 22 1.03 16.47 0.16
C TRP A 22 2.39 16.13 0.76
N SER A 23 3.49 16.19 -0.01
CA SER A 23 4.85 16.00 0.52
C SER A 23 5.22 17.08 1.57
N ASN A 24 4.49 18.21 1.57
CA ASN A 24 4.60 19.29 2.54
C ASN A 24 3.80 19.08 3.83
N GLU A 25 2.93 18.08 3.90
CA GLU A 25 2.13 17.81 5.08
C GLU A 25 3.00 17.30 6.25
N PRO A 26 2.69 17.68 7.51
CA PRO A 26 3.48 17.26 8.67
C PRO A 26 3.59 15.74 8.83
N TRP A 27 2.57 14.99 8.42
CA TRP A 27 2.52 13.53 8.51
C TRP A 27 3.31 12.81 7.42
N ALA A 28 3.64 13.54 6.33
CA ALA A 28 4.40 13.08 5.18
C ALA A 28 5.87 13.50 5.24
N LYS A 29 6.20 14.53 6.01
CA LYS A 29 7.56 15.05 6.15
C LYS A 29 8.54 13.97 6.63
N GLY A 30 9.57 13.72 5.83
CA GLY A 30 10.62 12.74 6.14
C GLY A 30 10.25 11.29 5.86
N LYS A 31 9.11 11.03 5.21
CA LYS A 31 8.73 9.70 4.72
C LYS A 31 8.87 9.62 3.22
N GLU A 32 9.31 8.47 2.75
CA GLU A 32 9.32 8.13 1.32
C GLU A 32 8.05 7.39 0.97
N PHE A 33 7.50 7.69 -0.20
CA PHE A 33 6.26 7.11 -0.67
C PHE A 33 6.45 6.47 -2.03
N ILE A 34 5.62 5.47 -2.30
CA ILE A 34 5.60 4.74 -3.56
C ILE A 34 4.17 4.50 -3.99
N TRP A 35 3.95 4.53 -5.29
CA TRP A 35 2.74 4.03 -5.91
C TRP A 35 2.87 2.53 -6.09
N VAL A 36 1.92 1.77 -5.57
CA VAL A 36 1.90 0.32 -5.73
C VAL A 36 0.60 -0.10 -6.38
N THR A 37 0.71 -0.84 -7.47
CA THR A 37 -0.40 -1.59 -8.07
C THR A 37 -0.22 -3.06 -7.68
N ALA A 38 -1.16 -3.58 -6.90
CA ALA A 38 -1.11 -4.95 -6.42
C ALA A 38 -2.52 -5.55 -6.31
N SER A 39 -2.58 -6.88 -6.36
CA SER A 39 -3.79 -7.65 -6.16
C SER A 39 -3.84 -8.18 -4.74
N PHE A 40 -4.99 -8.03 -4.10
CA PHE A 40 -5.24 -8.51 -2.75
C PHE A 40 -6.45 -9.41 -2.71
N ASN A 41 -6.37 -10.46 -1.88
CA ASN A 41 -7.46 -11.37 -1.60
C ASN A 41 -8.05 -11.04 -0.23
N CYS A 42 -9.30 -10.62 -0.21
CA CYS A 42 -10.10 -10.47 0.99
C CYS A 42 -11.12 -11.60 1.03
N TYR A 43 -10.80 -12.67 1.76
CA TYR A 43 -11.69 -13.82 2.00
C TYR A 43 -12.36 -14.43 0.74
N GLY A 44 -11.61 -14.55 -0.35
CA GLY A 44 -12.05 -15.10 -1.64
C GLY A 44 -12.38 -14.03 -2.69
N ASN A 45 -12.43 -12.75 -2.32
CA ASN A 45 -12.59 -11.65 -3.25
C ASN A 45 -11.23 -11.05 -3.63
N ILE A 46 -10.77 -11.32 -4.85
CA ILE A 46 -9.51 -10.79 -5.37
C ILE A 46 -9.77 -9.46 -6.07
N SER A 47 -9.14 -8.39 -5.59
CA SER A 47 -9.25 -7.06 -6.19
C SER A 47 -7.87 -6.48 -6.44
N THR A 48 -7.69 -5.89 -7.61
CA THR A 48 -6.48 -5.18 -8.00
C THR A 48 -6.73 -3.69 -7.92
N TYR A 49 -5.88 -2.98 -7.21
CA TYR A 49 -5.97 -1.52 -7.13
C TYR A 49 -4.59 -0.89 -6.98
N ARG A 50 -4.55 0.41 -7.31
CA ARG A 50 -3.37 1.26 -7.20
C ARG A 50 -3.52 2.16 -5.98
N ARG A 51 -2.56 2.13 -5.06
CA ARG A 51 -2.57 2.93 -3.83
C ARG A 51 -1.18 3.47 -3.52
N VAL A 52 -1.14 4.61 -2.83
CA VAL A 52 0.08 5.15 -2.24
C VAL A 52 0.34 4.45 -0.92
N TYR A 53 1.56 4.00 -0.71
CA TYR A 53 2.04 3.53 0.57
C TYR A 53 3.32 4.27 0.93
N SER A 54 3.58 4.42 2.24
CA SER A 54 4.95 4.71 2.65
C SER A 54 5.84 3.49 2.39
N THR A 55 7.13 3.70 2.14
CA THR A 55 8.09 2.59 1.93
C THR A 55 8.11 1.62 3.11
N ILE A 56 8.03 2.16 4.33
CA ILE A 56 7.98 1.38 5.57
C ILE A 56 6.70 0.53 5.63
N GLU A 57 5.54 1.16 5.43
CA GLU A 57 4.24 0.47 5.45
C GLU A 57 4.18 -0.62 4.39
N TRP A 58 4.65 -0.34 3.18
CA TRP A 58 4.67 -1.34 2.11
C TRP A 58 5.56 -2.54 2.47
N GLN A 59 6.75 -2.28 3.03
CA GLN A 59 7.64 -3.35 3.48
C GLN A 59 6.97 -4.23 4.55
N GLU A 60 6.27 -3.63 5.52
CA GLU A 60 5.52 -4.38 6.52
C GLU A 60 4.43 -5.27 5.91
N ILE A 61 3.72 -4.78 4.88
CA ILE A 61 2.69 -5.55 4.16
C ILE A 61 3.33 -6.73 3.42
N VAL A 62 4.47 -6.52 2.77
CA VAL A 62 5.20 -7.58 2.08
C VAL A 62 5.72 -8.63 3.07
N ASP A 63 6.29 -8.21 4.19
CA ASP A 63 6.85 -9.10 5.22
C ASP A 63 5.75 -9.92 5.93
N ARG A 64 4.61 -9.28 6.23
CA ARG A 64 3.46 -9.97 6.85
C ARG A 64 2.63 -10.76 5.83
N GLY A 65 2.68 -10.37 4.56
CA GLY A 65 1.86 -10.92 3.48
C GLY A 65 0.42 -10.41 3.45
N TYR A 66 0.04 -9.44 4.29
CA TYR A 66 -1.30 -8.85 4.32
C TYR A 66 -1.33 -7.47 4.99
N TYR A 67 -2.41 -6.73 4.78
CA TYR A 67 -2.74 -5.54 5.58
C TYR A 67 -4.16 -5.63 6.13
N MET A 68 -4.43 -4.84 7.18
CA MET A 68 -5.76 -4.69 7.80
C MET A 68 -6.47 -3.47 7.20
N GLY A 69 -7.63 -3.68 6.56
CA GLY A 69 -8.36 -2.67 5.79
C GLY A 69 -9.84 -2.58 6.09
#